data_AF-A0A4U8UHA3-F1
#
_entry.id   AF-A0A4U8UHA3-F1
#
_cell.length_a   1.000
_cell.length_b   1.000
_cell.length_c   1.000
_cell.angle_alpha   90.00
_cell.angle_beta   90.00
_cell.angle_gamma   90.00
#
_symmetry.space_group_name_H-M   'P 1'
#
loop_
_entity.id
_entity.type
_entity.pdbx_description
1 polymer ?
#
loop_
_entity_poly.entity_id
_entity_poly.type
_entity_poly.pdbx_seq_one_letter_code
_entity_poly.pdbx_strand_id
1 'polypeptide(L)'
;MFSLPMRYENIREVPYPYKGMCAISSDAEYTSQEILDWLIAYLNTDEKTPLGYGVDLDFAASIFFFSDNPLHTSIYDSLEVDSKETPYANTLRDYIKYGYIDTNHAYRDFNIHHNFNRTHALKVYEMLSKHSLSLPIFTNHGNGEPKAMQHNIGFAPHHNGSNPDSIAYHTDLFSAGGGAFIWSDDWVIEKFPRISLAGNITSTQDGRQLGSSTILQKLFCGDGDYDFFTRYRSTGCIAPTFQTFNYQIQSIDWETFYNQSSVVIFYQHFGSFYVANAKNIPTTLELLKKFPFYLTGFKFLKEEQEKGNLLVLKTSKLLRYCKMYMSTKVESILKDNKLTLSIHNYETIEDMSFFDGLTIYVENYKNIALQCFYKDKPLKFIYNGLDARGKYSITLDSKQGEYYGMG
;
A
#
# COMPACT_ATOMS: atom_id res chain seq x y z
N MET A 1 -15.16 39.03 0.46
CA MET A 1 -14.23 38.55 -0.58
C MET A 1 -13.39 37.46 0.08
N PHE A 2 -13.84 36.21 0.02
CA PHE A 2 -13.14 35.09 0.67
C PHE A 2 -12.09 34.58 -0.31
N SER A 3 -10.80 34.78 0.00
CA SER A 3 -9.72 34.14 -0.73
C SER A 3 -9.88 32.62 -0.55
N LEU A 4 -10.10 31.91 -1.65
CA LEU A 4 -9.98 30.45 -1.67
C LEU A 4 -8.59 30.07 -1.13
N PRO A 5 -8.46 29.07 -0.24
CA PRO A 5 -7.15 28.61 0.21
C PRO A 5 -6.34 28.20 -1.02
N MET A 6 -5.15 28.78 -1.21
CA MET A 6 -4.24 28.32 -2.26
C MET A 6 -4.02 26.82 -2.11
N ARG A 7 -4.29 26.10 -3.20
CA ARG A 7 -4.12 24.65 -3.35
C ARG A 7 -2.65 24.25 -3.13
N TYR A 8 -2.41 22.95 -3.05
CA TYR A 8 -1.15 22.19 -2.91
C TYR A 8 0.03 22.56 -3.86
N GLU A 9 0.08 23.75 -4.45
CA GLU A 9 0.94 24.11 -5.60
C GLU A 9 2.46 23.96 -5.35
N ASN A 10 2.87 23.91 -4.08
CA ASN A 10 4.29 23.79 -3.71
C ASN A 10 4.72 22.37 -3.34
N ILE A 11 3.83 21.38 -3.28
CA ILE A 11 4.20 19.98 -2.98
C ILE A 11 4.13 19.18 -4.28
N ARG A 12 5.16 18.37 -4.55
CA ARG A 12 5.15 17.44 -5.67
C ARG A 12 4.30 16.22 -5.29
N GLU A 13 3.39 15.80 -6.17
CA GLU A 13 2.54 14.62 -5.93
C GLU A 13 3.41 13.38 -5.67
N VAL A 14 4.36 13.08 -6.55
CA VAL A 14 5.27 11.94 -6.42
C VAL A 14 6.67 12.38 -5.97
N PRO A 15 7.41 11.61 -5.17
CA PRO A 15 8.76 11.99 -4.74
C PRO A 15 9.72 12.23 -5.91
N TYR A 16 10.64 13.18 -5.78
CA TYR A 16 11.76 13.31 -6.72
C TYR A 16 12.69 12.08 -6.65
N PRO A 17 13.26 11.59 -7.78
CA PRO A 17 13.12 12.09 -9.17
C PRO A 17 11.92 11.51 -9.93
N TYR A 18 11.14 10.64 -9.30
CA TYR A 18 10.13 9.81 -9.94
C TYR A 18 8.98 10.61 -10.54
N LYS A 19 8.34 10.03 -11.55
CA LYS A 19 7.20 10.56 -12.31
C LYS A 19 5.93 9.78 -12.06
N GLY A 20 5.98 8.72 -11.27
CA GLY A 20 4.83 7.91 -10.90
C GLY A 20 5.20 7.02 -9.71
N MET A 21 4.18 6.46 -9.06
CA MET A 21 4.39 5.50 -7.97
C MET A 21 3.53 4.27 -8.17
N CYS A 22 4.03 3.11 -7.76
CA CYS A 22 3.17 1.95 -7.63
C CYS A 22 3.49 1.06 -6.44
N ALA A 23 2.52 0.22 -6.09
CA ALA A 23 2.69 -0.89 -5.16
C ALA A 23 1.95 -2.13 -5.69
N ILE A 24 2.22 -3.27 -5.08
CA ILE A 24 1.52 -4.52 -5.37
C ILE A 24 0.85 -5.00 -4.08
N SER A 25 -0.48 -5.03 -4.11
CA SER A 25 -1.33 -5.58 -3.05
C SER A 25 -1.57 -7.06 -3.34
N SER A 26 -0.72 -7.91 -2.73
CA SER A 26 -0.74 -9.36 -2.94
C SER A 26 -1.74 -10.04 -2.03
N ASP A 27 -2.66 -10.78 -2.63
CA ASP A 27 -3.56 -11.73 -1.98
C ASP A 27 -2.79 -12.96 -1.46
N ALA A 28 -3.30 -13.57 -0.39
CA ALA A 28 -2.69 -14.73 0.26
C ALA A 28 -3.27 -16.07 -0.24
N GLU A 29 -4.38 -16.06 -0.98
CA GLU A 29 -4.99 -17.27 -1.52
C GLU A 29 -3.98 -18.07 -2.37
N TYR A 30 -3.98 -19.40 -2.17
CA TYR A 30 -3.08 -20.36 -2.81
C TYR A 30 -1.56 -20.10 -2.65
N THR A 31 -1.15 -19.21 -1.74
CA THR A 31 0.26 -18.87 -1.54
C THR A 31 0.91 -19.81 -0.53
N SER A 32 1.62 -20.83 -1.02
CA SER A 32 2.44 -21.73 -0.19
C SER A 32 3.66 -21.03 0.39
N GLN A 33 4.31 -21.65 1.39
CA GLN A 33 5.49 -21.04 2.01
C GLN A 33 6.65 -20.93 1.00
N GLU A 34 6.85 -21.96 0.16
CA GLU A 34 7.87 -21.94 -0.89
C GLU A 34 7.68 -20.75 -1.85
N ILE A 35 6.44 -20.46 -2.24
CA ILE A 35 6.14 -19.33 -3.11
C ILE A 35 6.29 -17.99 -2.39
N LEU A 36 5.87 -17.90 -1.12
CA LEU A 36 6.04 -16.68 -0.33
C LEU A 36 7.53 -16.33 -0.15
N ASP A 37 8.34 -17.29 0.28
CA ASP A 37 9.78 -17.12 0.47
C ASP A 37 10.46 -16.70 -0.83
N TRP A 38 10.09 -17.36 -1.94
CA TRP A 38 10.60 -17.01 -3.25
C TRP A 38 10.17 -15.62 -3.69
N LEU A 39 8.90 -15.24 -3.53
CA LEU A 39 8.42 -13.90 -3.89
C LEU A 39 9.15 -12.82 -3.09
N ILE A 40 9.33 -13.02 -1.78
CA ILE A 40 10.06 -12.08 -0.93
C ILE A 40 11.50 -11.95 -1.41
N ALA A 41 12.21 -13.07 -1.63
CA ALA A 41 13.59 -13.05 -2.09
C ALA A 41 13.73 -12.46 -3.51
N TYR A 42 12.88 -12.89 -4.45
CA TYR A 42 12.92 -12.44 -5.83
C TYR A 42 12.57 -10.96 -5.98
N LEU A 43 11.57 -10.48 -5.24
CA LEU A 43 11.13 -9.10 -5.36
C LEU A 43 11.99 -8.14 -4.54
N ASN A 44 12.48 -8.49 -3.34
CA ASN A 44 13.15 -7.55 -2.43
C ASN A 44 14.69 -7.61 -2.42
N THR A 45 15.32 -8.37 -3.30
CA THR A 45 16.79 -8.48 -3.35
C THR A 45 17.29 -8.45 -4.78
N ASP A 46 18.59 -8.26 -4.97
CA ASP A 46 19.31 -8.51 -6.22
C ASP A 46 20.04 -9.87 -6.22
N GLU A 47 19.80 -10.71 -5.20
CA GLU A 47 20.46 -11.99 -5.04
C GLU A 47 19.99 -13.05 -6.04
N LYS A 48 20.79 -14.10 -6.21
CA LYS A 48 20.44 -15.21 -7.09
C LYS A 48 19.33 -16.07 -6.48
N THR A 49 18.20 -16.17 -7.18
CA THR A 49 17.07 -17.04 -6.82
C THR A 49 16.95 -18.26 -7.75
N PRO A 50 16.09 -19.25 -7.45
CA PRO A 50 15.82 -20.38 -8.33
C PRO A 50 15.35 -20.03 -9.76
N LEU A 51 14.84 -18.80 -9.97
CA LEU A 51 14.30 -18.33 -11.27
C LEU A 51 15.15 -17.21 -11.91
N GLY A 52 16.32 -16.90 -11.36
CA GLY A 52 17.20 -15.82 -11.81
C GLY A 52 17.52 -14.84 -10.70
N TYR A 53 18.23 -13.76 -11.02
CA TYR A 53 18.51 -12.69 -10.06
C TYR A 53 17.23 -11.96 -9.69
N GLY A 54 17.12 -11.57 -8.42
CA GLY A 54 16.03 -10.76 -7.92
C GLY A 54 16.00 -9.36 -8.55
N VAL A 55 14.87 -8.69 -8.34
CA VAL A 55 14.55 -7.42 -9.00
C VAL A 55 14.68 -6.19 -8.10
N ASP A 56 15.05 -6.36 -6.83
CA ASP A 56 15.29 -5.28 -5.85
C ASP A 56 14.21 -4.18 -5.85
N LEU A 57 12.95 -4.62 -5.87
CA LEU A 57 11.75 -3.83 -5.66
C LEU A 57 11.35 -3.86 -4.18
N ASP A 58 10.69 -2.81 -3.70
CA ASP A 58 10.18 -2.79 -2.33
C ASP A 58 8.79 -3.43 -2.30
N PHE A 59 8.70 -4.72 -1.95
CA PHE A 59 7.47 -5.52 -1.99
C PHE A 59 7.08 -6.07 -0.61
N ALA A 60 5.77 -6.11 -0.34
CA ALA A 60 5.21 -6.76 0.84
C ALA A 60 4.02 -7.63 0.46
N ALA A 61 3.86 -8.75 1.16
CA ALA A 61 2.79 -9.71 0.99
C ALA A 61 1.68 -9.53 2.05
N SER A 62 0.60 -10.28 1.87
CA SER A 62 -0.39 -10.56 2.91
C SER A 62 -0.32 -12.02 3.34
N ILE A 63 -0.85 -12.34 4.52
CA ILE A 63 -0.98 -13.73 5.01
C ILE A 63 -2.31 -13.94 5.72
N PHE A 64 -2.76 -15.20 5.75
CA PHE A 64 -3.73 -15.66 6.73
C PHE A 64 -3.04 -15.92 8.07
N PHE A 65 -3.73 -15.67 9.19
CA PHE A 65 -3.20 -16.07 10.50
C PHE A 65 -3.51 -17.53 10.82
N PHE A 66 -4.72 -17.99 10.49
CA PHE A 66 -5.11 -19.38 10.68
C PHE A 66 -5.58 -19.98 9.35
N SER A 67 -5.06 -21.17 9.02
CA SER A 67 -5.51 -21.95 7.87
C SER A 67 -5.23 -23.43 8.11
N ASP A 68 -6.19 -24.28 7.77
CA ASP A 68 -5.99 -25.73 7.63
C ASP A 68 -5.75 -26.15 6.16
N ASN A 69 -5.86 -25.20 5.22
CA ASN A 69 -5.56 -25.42 3.82
C ASN A 69 -4.03 -25.45 3.61
N PRO A 70 -3.46 -26.58 3.16
CA PRO A 70 -2.01 -26.70 2.95
C PRO A 70 -1.49 -25.84 1.79
N LEU A 71 -2.38 -25.25 0.99
CA LEU A 71 -2.03 -24.33 -0.08
C LEU A 71 -1.87 -22.88 0.42
N HIS A 72 -2.20 -22.60 1.69
CA HIS A 72 -2.09 -21.27 2.29
C HIS A 72 -1.02 -21.27 3.39
N THR A 73 -0.06 -20.36 3.26
CA THR A 73 0.84 -20.03 4.37
C THR A 73 0.06 -19.37 5.50
N SER A 74 0.31 -19.83 6.73
CA SER A 74 -0.30 -19.25 7.92
C SER A 74 0.58 -19.44 9.16
N ILE A 75 0.31 -18.64 10.19
CA ILE A 75 1.01 -18.74 11.48
C ILE A 75 0.48 -19.92 12.30
N TYR A 76 -0.81 -20.23 12.21
CA TYR A 76 -1.47 -21.29 12.97
C TYR A 76 -2.03 -22.39 12.07
N ASP A 77 -1.82 -23.65 12.46
CA ASP A 77 -1.99 -24.85 11.63
C ASP A 77 -3.43 -25.37 11.48
N SER A 78 -4.40 -24.69 12.08
CA SER A 78 -5.81 -25.03 11.93
C SER A 78 -6.73 -23.82 12.14
N LEU A 79 -7.99 -24.00 11.77
CA LEU A 79 -9.09 -23.07 12.03
C LEU A 79 -9.58 -23.11 13.48
N GLU A 80 -8.78 -23.47 14.49
CA GLU A 80 -9.17 -23.32 15.90
C GLU A 80 -8.38 -22.20 16.59
N VAL A 81 -8.98 -21.52 17.58
CA VAL A 81 -8.27 -20.43 18.29
C VAL A 81 -7.03 -20.97 18.97
N ASP A 82 -7.09 -22.15 19.57
CA ASP A 82 -6.04 -22.77 20.38
C ASP A 82 -5.06 -23.63 19.55
N SER A 83 -5.16 -23.56 18.22
CA SER A 83 -4.29 -24.30 17.31
C SER A 83 -2.82 -23.93 17.48
N LYS A 84 -1.97 -24.89 17.09
CA LYS A 84 -0.54 -24.78 17.25
C LYS A 84 0.02 -23.88 16.17
N GLU A 85 1.17 -23.30 16.46
CA GLU A 85 1.92 -22.58 15.44
C GLU A 85 2.45 -23.56 14.39
N THR A 86 2.43 -23.13 13.13
CA THR A 86 3.08 -23.86 12.04
C THR A 86 4.61 -23.81 12.21
N PRO A 87 5.37 -24.71 11.55
CA PRO A 87 6.84 -24.64 11.53
C PRO A 87 7.40 -23.31 11.00
N TYR A 88 6.58 -22.52 10.29
CA TYR A 88 6.97 -21.26 9.66
C TYR A 88 6.68 -20.03 10.52
N ALA A 89 6.00 -20.16 11.66
CA ALA A 89 5.52 -19.03 12.46
C ALA A 89 6.62 -18.03 12.85
N ASN A 90 7.84 -18.51 13.17
CA ASN A 90 8.98 -17.63 13.45
C ASN A 90 9.41 -16.83 12.21
N THR A 91 9.56 -17.50 11.06
CA THR A 91 9.88 -16.85 9.79
C THR A 91 8.84 -15.80 9.40
N LEU A 92 7.55 -16.11 9.58
CA LEU A 92 6.47 -15.17 9.29
C LEU A 92 6.49 -13.96 10.22
N ARG A 93 6.80 -14.15 11.50
CA ARG A 93 7.01 -13.02 12.43
C ARG A 93 8.20 -12.15 12.00
N ASP A 94 9.30 -12.75 11.54
CA ASP A 94 10.43 -11.99 11.00
C ASP A 94 10.03 -11.23 9.73
N TYR A 95 9.24 -11.82 8.85
CA TYR A 95 8.72 -11.12 7.66
C TYR A 95 7.81 -9.94 8.04
N ILE A 96 6.97 -10.06 9.06
CA ILE A 96 6.20 -8.92 9.57
C ILE A 96 7.14 -7.86 10.14
N LYS A 97 8.12 -8.27 10.96
CA LYS A 97 9.09 -7.36 11.61
C LYS A 97 9.90 -6.53 10.62
N TYR A 98 10.35 -7.14 9.52
CA TYR A 98 11.10 -6.47 8.45
C TYR A 98 10.19 -5.85 7.38
N GLY A 99 8.87 -5.93 7.57
CA GLY A 99 7.85 -5.37 6.68
C GLY A 99 7.76 -6.06 5.32
N TYR A 100 8.21 -7.30 5.19
CA TYR A 100 7.93 -8.14 4.01
C TYR A 100 6.49 -8.68 4.01
N ILE A 101 5.81 -8.59 5.14
CA ILE A 101 4.36 -8.75 5.27
C ILE A 101 3.83 -7.49 5.93
N ASP A 102 2.87 -6.82 5.31
CA ASP A 102 2.26 -5.58 5.83
C ASP A 102 0.72 -5.63 5.90
N THR A 103 0.14 -6.75 5.47
CA THR A 103 -1.30 -6.91 5.34
C THR A 103 -1.80 -8.15 6.08
N ASN A 104 -2.78 -7.95 6.96
CA ASN A 104 -3.58 -9.01 7.56
C ASN A 104 -4.65 -9.45 6.54
N HIS A 105 -4.51 -10.66 5.97
CA HIS A 105 -5.45 -11.20 4.98
C HIS A 105 -6.73 -11.75 5.63
N ALA A 106 -7.45 -10.90 6.36
CA ALA A 106 -8.38 -11.33 7.39
C ALA A 106 -7.73 -12.31 8.39
N TYR A 107 -8.49 -12.72 9.40
CA TYR A 107 -7.93 -13.66 10.37
C TYR A 107 -7.77 -15.06 9.78
N ARG A 108 -8.63 -15.44 8.82
CA ARG A 108 -8.77 -16.79 8.25
C ARG A 108 -9.39 -16.77 6.86
N ASP A 109 -9.32 -17.91 6.19
CA ASP A 109 -10.13 -18.20 5.01
C ASP A 109 -11.59 -18.55 5.39
N PHE A 110 -12.37 -17.54 5.80
CA PHE A 110 -13.74 -17.72 6.27
C PHE A 110 -14.68 -18.21 5.15
N ASN A 111 -15.44 -19.26 5.45
CA ASN A 111 -16.42 -19.85 4.54
C ASN A 111 -17.70 -20.25 5.29
N ILE A 112 -18.67 -20.83 4.57
CA ILE A 112 -20.00 -21.19 5.09
C ILE A 112 -19.98 -22.15 6.31
N HIS A 113 -18.88 -22.86 6.54
CA HIS A 113 -18.74 -23.83 7.63
C HIS A 113 -18.03 -23.25 8.86
N HIS A 114 -17.34 -22.12 8.72
CA HIS A 114 -16.51 -21.56 9.78
C HIS A 114 -16.73 -20.04 9.89
N ASN A 115 -17.49 -19.63 10.90
CA ASN A 115 -17.80 -18.23 11.15
C ASN A 115 -16.67 -17.51 11.89
N PHE A 116 -16.64 -16.18 11.75
CA PHE A 116 -15.77 -15.34 12.55
C PHE A 116 -16.06 -15.47 14.05
N ASN A 117 -14.99 -15.43 14.84
CA ASN A 117 -15.03 -15.28 16.29
C ASN A 117 -13.95 -14.27 16.68
N ARG A 118 -14.31 -13.24 17.44
CA ARG A 118 -13.43 -12.18 17.93
C ARG A 118 -12.19 -12.71 18.66
N THR A 119 -12.26 -13.91 19.26
CA THR A 119 -11.08 -14.52 19.90
C THR A 119 -9.93 -14.77 18.92
N HIS A 120 -10.19 -14.94 17.62
CA HIS A 120 -9.13 -14.97 16.61
C HIS A 120 -8.41 -13.63 16.50
N ALA A 121 -9.16 -12.53 16.44
CA ALA A 121 -8.59 -11.19 16.42
C ALA A 121 -7.76 -10.94 17.69
N LEU A 122 -8.30 -11.28 18.86
CA LEU A 122 -7.57 -11.17 20.12
C LEU A 122 -6.24 -11.93 20.10
N LYS A 123 -6.24 -13.22 19.72
CA LYS A 123 -5.00 -14.01 19.65
C LYS A 123 -3.98 -13.41 18.68
N VAL A 124 -4.44 -12.90 17.53
CA VAL A 124 -3.57 -12.22 16.55
C VAL A 124 -2.94 -10.97 17.14
N TYR A 125 -3.74 -10.07 17.72
CA TYR A 125 -3.21 -8.81 18.27
C TYR A 125 -2.42 -9.00 19.56
N GLU A 126 -2.72 -10.01 20.37
CA GLU A 126 -1.87 -10.44 21.49
C GLU A 126 -0.50 -10.90 20.99
N MET A 127 -0.45 -11.70 19.92
CA MET A 127 0.81 -12.14 19.31
C MET A 127 1.59 -10.94 18.74
N LEU A 128 0.93 -10.06 17.98
CA LEU A 128 1.56 -8.86 17.44
C LEU A 128 2.13 -7.99 18.57
N SER A 129 1.35 -7.73 19.61
CA SER A 129 1.78 -6.95 20.78
C SER A 129 2.96 -7.61 21.50
N LYS A 130 2.88 -8.92 21.79
CA LYS A 130 3.94 -9.69 22.45
C LYS A 130 5.29 -9.60 21.73
N HIS A 131 5.27 -9.51 20.41
CA HIS A 131 6.47 -9.48 19.57
C HIS A 131 6.82 -8.07 19.07
N SER A 132 6.11 -7.02 19.53
CA SER A 132 6.27 -5.64 19.07
C SER A 132 6.16 -5.49 17.55
N LEU A 133 5.20 -6.20 16.97
CA LEU A 133 4.90 -6.22 15.54
C LEU A 133 3.66 -5.37 15.25
N SER A 134 3.52 -4.93 14.00
CA SER A 134 2.35 -4.19 13.52
C SER A 134 2.02 -4.60 12.09
N LEU A 135 0.72 -4.60 11.77
CA LEU A 135 0.20 -4.79 10.43
C LEU A 135 -0.71 -3.61 10.08
N PRO A 136 -0.25 -2.67 9.23
CA PRO A 136 -0.98 -1.44 8.95
C PRO A 136 -2.21 -1.64 8.07
N ILE A 137 -2.32 -2.77 7.37
CA ILE A 137 -3.40 -3.04 6.42
C ILE A 137 -4.23 -4.24 6.88
N PHE A 138 -5.55 -4.10 6.82
CA PHE A 138 -6.51 -5.19 6.96
C PHE A 138 -7.30 -5.34 5.66
N THR A 139 -7.43 -6.57 5.15
CA THR A 139 -8.36 -6.84 4.05
C THR A 139 -9.63 -7.51 4.53
N ASN A 140 -10.73 -7.10 3.93
CA ASN A 140 -11.96 -7.86 3.93
C ASN A 140 -11.73 -9.19 3.18
N HIS A 141 -12.39 -10.24 3.65
CA HIS A 141 -12.37 -11.55 3.00
C HIS A 141 -13.70 -12.26 3.22
N GLY A 142 -13.89 -13.39 2.54
CA GLY A 142 -15.01 -14.29 2.76
C GLY A 142 -15.81 -14.53 1.49
N ASN A 143 -16.12 -15.79 1.24
CA ASN A 143 -16.85 -16.22 0.06
C ASN A 143 -18.27 -16.66 0.42
N GLY A 144 -19.22 -16.33 -0.46
CA GLY A 144 -20.60 -16.85 -0.41
C GLY A 144 -21.55 -16.07 0.50
N GLU A 145 -21.91 -16.65 1.64
CA GLU A 145 -23.02 -16.18 2.48
C GLU A 145 -22.63 -15.01 3.40
N PRO A 146 -23.56 -14.07 3.70
CA PRO A 146 -23.31 -12.90 4.55
C PRO A 146 -22.65 -13.20 5.91
N LYS A 147 -22.86 -14.40 6.47
CA LYS A 147 -22.27 -14.81 7.76
C LYS A 147 -20.74 -14.95 7.70
N ALA A 148 -20.18 -15.42 6.58
CA ALA A 148 -18.73 -15.56 6.42
C ALA A 148 -18.01 -14.19 6.38
N MET A 149 -18.74 -13.16 5.97
CA MET A 149 -18.25 -11.80 5.76
C MET A 149 -18.54 -10.86 6.95
N GLN A 150 -18.99 -11.39 8.10
CA GLN A 150 -19.36 -10.56 9.25
C GLN A 150 -18.22 -9.72 9.82
N HIS A 151 -17.00 -10.24 9.73
CA HIS A 151 -15.78 -9.59 10.19
C HIS A 151 -15.31 -8.46 9.27
N ASN A 152 -15.87 -8.33 8.07
CA ASN A 152 -15.46 -7.29 7.15
C ASN A 152 -15.82 -5.90 7.69
N ILE A 153 -15.03 -4.92 7.30
CA ILE A 153 -15.20 -3.51 7.63
C ILE A 153 -15.72 -2.81 6.37
N GLY A 154 -16.85 -2.12 6.47
CA GLY A 154 -17.45 -1.40 5.35
C GLY A 154 -18.95 -1.18 5.52
N PHE A 155 -19.63 -0.89 4.41
CA PHE A 155 -21.04 -0.46 4.42
C PHE A 155 -22.05 -1.56 4.09
N ALA A 156 -21.60 -2.72 3.63
CA ALA A 156 -22.52 -3.81 3.34
C ALA A 156 -23.27 -4.20 4.63
N PRO A 157 -24.58 -4.51 4.60
CA PRO A 157 -25.36 -4.76 5.81
C PRO A 157 -24.81 -5.87 6.73
N HIS A 158 -24.00 -6.76 6.18
CA HIS A 158 -23.38 -7.84 6.90
C HIS A 158 -21.94 -7.54 7.35
N HIS A 159 -21.31 -6.46 6.91
CA HIS A 159 -19.99 -6.01 7.39
C HIS A 159 -20.15 -5.39 8.77
N ASN A 160 -19.72 -6.10 9.81
CA ASN A 160 -19.88 -5.71 11.20
C ASN A 160 -18.55 -5.60 11.96
N GLY A 161 -17.42 -5.63 11.25
CA GLY A 161 -16.08 -5.55 11.86
C GLY A 161 -15.85 -4.26 12.66
N SER A 162 -16.55 -3.18 12.31
CA SER A 162 -16.46 -1.87 12.96
C SER A 162 -17.72 -1.49 13.78
N ASN A 163 -18.63 -2.43 14.01
CA ASN A 163 -19.84 -2.20 14.80
C ASN A 163 -19.62 -2.65 16.26
N PRO A 164 -19.53 -1.75 17.26
CA PRO A 164 -19.22 -2.10 18.65
C PRO A 164 -20.22 -3.04 19.32
N ASP A 165 -21.47 -3.07 18.84
CA ASP A 165 -22.53 -3.93 19.38
C ASP A 165 -22.52 -5.34 18.76
N SER A 166 -21.64 -5.59 17.79
CA SER A 166 -21.54 -6.88 17.11
C SER A 166 -20.48 -7.79 17.74
N ILE A 167 -20.77 -9.09 17.77
CA ILE A 167 -19.75 -10.12 18.08
C ILE A 167 -18.60 -10.12 17.06
N ALA A 168 -18.82 -9.52 15.89
CA ALA A 168 -17.84 -9.40 14.83
C ALA A 168 -16.91 -8.18 15.00
N TYR A 169 -17.17 -7.31 15.98
CA TYR A 169 -16.35 -6.13 16.24
C TYR A 169 -14.88 -6.50 16.43
N HIS A 170 -13.96 -5.79 15.78
CA HIS A 170 -12.51 -5.97 15.94
C HIS A 170 -11.66 -4.74 15.60
N THR A 171 -12.26 -3.64 15.14
CA THR A 171 -11.51 -2.45 14.77
C THR A 171 -10.77 -1.78 15.92
N ASP A 172 -11.26 -1.90 17.15
CA ASP A 172 -10.55 -1.47 18.34
C ASP A 172 -9.17 -2.13 18.47
N LEU A 173 -9.09 -3.43 18.17
CA LEU A 173 -7.84 -4.19 18.16
C LEU A 173 -6.97 -3.82 16.96
N PHE A 174 -7.57 -3.66 15.78
CA PHE A 174 -6.87 -3.23 14.57
C PHE A 174 -6.16 -1.90 14.77
N SER A 175 -6.87 -0.87 15.23
CA SER A 175 -6.29 0.45 15.48
C SER A 175 -5.24 0.41 16.59
N ALA A 176 -5.48 -0.31 17.68
CA ALA A 176 -4.49 -0.47 18.75
C ALA A 176 -3.22 -1.20 18.29
N GLY A 177 -3.33 -2.12 17.31
CA GLY A 177 -2.23 -2.84 16.68
C GLY A 177 -1.47 -2.06 15.59
N GLY A 178 -1.75 -0.76 15.42
CA GLY A 178 -1.15 0.09 14.40
C GLY A 178 -1.80 0.00 13.03
N GLY A 179 -2.99 -0.61 12.96
CA GLY A 179 -3.81 -0.64 11.76
C GLY A 179 -4.27 0.74 11.31
N ALA A 180 -4.18 1.01 10.01
CA ALA A 180 -4.50 2.31 9.42
C ALA A 180 -5.33 2.22 8.14
N PHE A 181 -5.17 1.17 7.34
CA PHE A 181 -5.75 1.09 6.00
C PHE A 181 -6.62 -0.15 5.79
N ILE A 182 -7.74 0.02 5.08
CA ILE A 182 -8.67 -1.05 4.75
C ILE A 182 -8.64 -1.36 3.26
N TRP A 183 -8.35 -2.62 2.94
CA TRP A 183 -8.59 -3.22 1.64
C TRP A 183 -10.02 -3.75 1.62
N SER A 184 -10.85 -3.23 0.71
CA SER A 184 -12.15 -3.83 0.35
C SER A 184 -12.21 -4.19 -1.13
N ASP A 185 -13.00 -5.19 -1.49
CA ASP A 185 -13.28 -5.56 -2.88
C ASP A 185 -14.21 -4.58 -3.59
N ASP A 186 -14.89 -3.71 -2.84
CA ASP A 186 -15.67 -2.60 -3.39
C ASP A 186 -14.79 -1.51 -4.03
N TRP A 187 -13.50 -1.44 -3.65
CA TRP A 187 -12.57 -0.40 -4.06
C TRP A 187 -11.57 -0.92 -5.11
N VAL A 188 -12.12 -1.42 -6.22
CA VAL A 188 -11.33 -1.96 -7.34
C VAL A 188 -11.73 -1.28 -8.64
N ILE A 189 -10.73 -0.88 -9.43
CA ILE A 189 -10.92 -0.32 -10.77
C ILE A 189 -10.45 -1.31 -11.85
N GLU A 190 -11.23 -1.39 -12.94
CA GLU A 190 -10.97 -2.30 -14.07
C GLU A 190 -10.23 -1.61 -15.21
N LYS A 191 -10.74 -0.46 -15.65
CA LYS A 191 -10.00 0.40 -16.57
C LYS A 191 -9.12 1.31 -15.73
N PHE A 192 -7.99 1.75 -16.25
CA PHE A 192 -7.17 2.74 -15.57
C PHE A 192 -7.70 4.15 -15.93
N PRO A 193 -8.63 4.77 -15.15
CA PRO A 193 -8.74 6.21 -15.19
C PRO A 193 -7.48 6.80 -14.54
N ARG A 194 -7.17 8.06 -14.81
CA ARG A 194 -6.14 8.78 -14.06
C ARG A 194 -6.40 8.62 -12.55
N ILE A 195 -5.37 8.28 -11.77
CA ILE A 195 -5.44 8.24 -10.30
C ILE A 195 -4.40 9.25 -9.82
N SER A 196 -4.87 10.39 -9.34
CA SER A 196 -4.03 11.43 -8.72
C SER A 196 -4.13 11.36 -7.21
N LEU A 197 -3.14 11.88 -6.50
CA LEU A 197 -3.18 11.94 -5.04
C LEU A 197 -4.17 13.00 -4.51
N ALA A 198 -4.53 13.99 -5.33
CA ALA A 198 -5.23 15.20 -4.89
C ALA A 198 -6.56 15.53 -5.64
N GLY A 199 -7.03 14.71 -6.58
CA GLY A 199 -8.12 15.11 -7.48
C GLY A 199 -9.12 14.04 -7.90
N ASN A 200 -10.41 14.40 -7.79
CA ASN A 200 -11.58 13.75 -8.36
C ASN A 200 -11.49 13.64 -9.89
N ILE A 201 -11.87 12.50 -10.47
CA ILE A 201 -12.10 12.36 -11.92
C ILE A 201 -13.51 11.83 -12.19
N THR A 202 -14.09 12.41 -13.24
CA THR A 202 -15.40 12.17 -13.82
C THR A 202 -15.51 10.79 -14.50
N SER A 203 -16.69 10.20 -14.32
CA SER A 203 -17.25 8.97 -14.88
C SER A 203 -16.72 8.49 -16.24
N THR A 204 -16.64 7.16 -16.40
CA THR A 204 -16.74 6.49 -17.71
C THR A 204 -18.18 6.58 -18.27
N GLN A 205 -18.32 6.32 -19.58
CA GLN A 205 -19.50 6.52 -20.44
C GLN A 205 -20.80 5.79 -20.03
N ASP A 206 -20.83 5.09 -18.90
CA ASP A 206 -21.91 4.21 -18.46
C ASP A 206 -22.71 4.75 -17.27
N GLY A 207 -22.49 6.00 -16.87
CA GLY A 207 -23.37 6.72 -15.94
C GLY A 207 -23.38 6.19 -14.50
N ARG A 208 -22.51 5.23 -14.15
CA ARG A 208 -22.24 4.88 -12.76
C ARG A 208 -21.19 5.85 -12.24
N GLN A 209 -21.59 6.75 -11.36
CA GLN A 209 -20.65 7.54 -10.57
C GLN A 209 -19.85 6.58 -9.68
N LEU A 210 -18.63 6.25 -10.07
CA LEU A 210 -17.59 5.98 -9.09
C LEU A 210 -17.13 7.35 -8.60
N GLY A 211 -17.31 7.61 -7.30
CA GLY A 211 -16.79 8.81 -6.64
C GLY A 211 -15.30 8.98 -6.96
N SER A 212 -14.86 10.24 -6.94
CA SER A 212 -13.45 10.66 -6.95
C SER A 212 -12.41 9.53 -6.96
N SER A 213 -11.70 9.33 -8.08
CA SER A 213 -10.62 8.34 -8.22
C SER A 213 -9.34 8.72 -7.46
N THR A 214 -9.47 8.95 -6.15
CA THR A 214 -8.36 9.11 -5.24
C THR A 214 -7.87 7.72 -4.80
N ILE A 215 -6.56 7.61 -4.60
CA ILE A 215 -5.97 6.34 -4.13
C ILE A 215 -6.43 5.99 -2.72
N LEU A 216 -6.71 7.00 -1.90
CA LEU A 216 -7.25 6.89 -0.55
C LEU A 216 -8.63 7.55 -0.47
N GLN A 217 -9.54 6.93 0.26
CA GLN A 217 -10.80 7.53 0.67
C GLN A 217 -11.06 7.28 2.14
N LYS A 218 -11.32 8.37 2.87
CA LYS A 218 -11.70 8.30 4.28
C LYS A 218 -13.21 8.07 4.39
N LEU A 219 -13.60 7.04 5.09
CA LEU A 219 -14.98 6.58 5.20
C LEU A 219 -15.35 6.28 6.65
N PHE A 220 -16.47 6.83 7.11
CA PHE A 220 -17.03 6.54 8.43
C PHE A 220 -17.72 5.18 8.42
N CYS A 221 -17.28 4.24 9.26
CA CYS A 221 -17.86 2.91 9.36
C CYS A 221 -18.07 2.52 10.82
N GLY A 222 -19.32 2.54 11.30
CA GLY A 222 -19.66 2.07 12.65
C GLY A 222 -19.12 2.97 13.76
N ASP A 223 -17.88 2.73 14.17
CA ASP A 223 -17.21 3.36 15.31
C ASP A 223 -16.22 4.48 14.97
N GLY A 224 -15.87 4.68 13.69
CA GLY A 224 -14.88 5.70 13.31
C GLY A 224 -14.64 5.86 11.81
N ASP A 225 -13.68 6.72 11.49
CA ASP A 225 -13.21 6.95 10.12
C ASP A 225 -12.04 6.04 9.79
N TYR A 226 -12.12 5.35 8.64
CA TYR A 226 -11.08 4.46 8.14
C TYR A 226 -10.61 4.90 6.75
N ASP A 227 -9.31 4.73 6.48
CA ASP A 227 -8.71 5.02 5.18
C ASP A 227 -8.81 3.78 4.28
N PHE A 228 -9.76 3.76 3.36
CA PHE A 228 -9.88 2.72 2.31
C PHE A 228 -9.01 3.08 1.12
N PHE A 229 -8.53 2.10 0.37
CA PHE A 229 -7.71 2.36 -0.82
C PHE A 229 -8.15 1.62 -2.08
N THR A 230 -7.95 2.29 -3.20
CA THR A 230 -8.30 1.80 -4.53
C THR A 230 -7.21 0.90 -5.09
N ARG A 231 -7.59 -0.25 -5.65
CA ARG A 231 -6.69 -1.18 -6.32
C ARG A 231 -7.03 -1.35 -7.79
N TYR A 232 -6.01 -1.63 -8.60
CA TYR A 232 -6.14 -1.85 -10.03
C TYR A 232 -6.11 -3.34 -10.36
N ARG A 233 -7.19 -3.81 -11.01
CA ARG A 233 -7.40 -5.23 -11.32
C ARG A 233 -7.21 -5.56 -12.80
N SER A 234 -7.66 -4.69 -13.71
CA SER A 234 -7.63 -4.87 -15.18
C SER A 234 -8.29 -6.12 -15.80
N THR A 235 -8.68 -7.11 -15.00
CA THR A 235 -9.16 -8.43 -15.47
C THR A 235 -10.69 -8.58 -15.46
N GLY A 236 -11.44 -7.47 -15.53
CA GLY A 236 -12.91 -7.51 -15.45
C GLY A 236 -13.39 -8.13 -14.14
N CYS A 237 -14.44 -8.93 -14.14
CA CYS A 237 -14.97 -9.58 -12.92
C CYS A 237 -14.11 -10.75 -12.38
N ILE A 238 -13.01 -11.10 -13.04
CA ILE A 238 -12.17 -12.25 -12.65
C ILE A 238 -11.02 -11.74 -11.77
N ALA A 239 -10.77 -12.41 -10.64
CA ALA A 239 -9.62 -12.09 -9.80
C ALA A 239 -8.31 -12.22 -10.60
N PRO A 240 -7.38 -11.26 -10.45
CA PRO A 240 -6.13 -11.29 -11.19
C PRO A 240 -5.23 -12.39 -10.62
N THR A 241 -4.69 -13.26 -11.48
CA THR A 241 -3.75 -14.32 -11.11
C THR A 241 -2.33 -13.95 -11.52
N PHE A 242 -1.34 -14.75 -11.11
CA PHE A 242 0.06 -14.57 -11.49
C PHE A 242 0.25 -14.31 -13.00
N GLN A 243 -0.52 -15.01 -13.84
CA GLN A 243 -0.43 -14.91 -15.29
C GLN A 243 -0.86 -13.55 -15.86
N THR A 244 -1.74 -12.86 -15.13
CA THR A 244 -2.36 -11.62 -15.57
C THR A 244 -1.54 -10.40 -15.21
N PHE A 245 -0.48 -10.54 -14.40
CA PHE A 245 0.30 -9.40 -13.96
C PHE A 245 0.96 -8.64 -15.11
N ASN A 246 1.58 -9.35 -16.06
CA ASN A 246 2.14 -8.70 -17.24
C ASN A 246 1.06 -8.02 -18.12
N TYR A 247 -0.14 -8.61 -18.18
CA TYR A 247 -1.27 -8.00 -18.86
C TYR A 247 -1.72 -6.69 -18.18
N GLN A 248 -1.81 -6.66 -16.84
CA GLN A 248 -2.08 -5.44 -16.08
C GLN A 248 -1.06 -4.33 -16.35
N ILE A 249 0.23 -4.68 -16.42
CA ILE A 249 1.30 -3.72 -16.74
C ILE A 249 1.11 -3.17 -18.16
N GLN A 250 0.79 -4.02 -19.13
CA GLN A 250 0.62 -3.63 -20.53
C GLN A 250 -0.67 -2.85 -20.80
N SER A 251 -1.67 -2.94 -19.92
CA SER A 251 -2.92 -2.19 -20.06
C SER A 251 -2.85 -0.74 -19.59
N ILE A 252 -1.72 -0.31 -19.02
CA ILE A 252 -1.46 1.08 -18.63
C ILE A 252 -0.76 1.82 -19.77
N ASP A 253 -1.30 3.00 -20.13
CA ASP A 253 -0.57 3.98 -20.94
C ASP A 253 0.46 4.68 -20.04
N TRP A 254 1.69 4.16 -20.05
CA TRP A 254 2.77 4.64 -19.19
C TRP A 254 3.23 6.06 -19.49
N GLU A 255 3.13 6.52 -20.75
CA GLU A 255 3.45 7.90 -21.09
C GLU A 255 2.47 8.85 -20.41
N THR A 256 1.17 8.58 -20.55
CA THR A 256 0.13 9.35 -19.86
C THR A 256 0.26 9.23 -18.34
N PHE A 257 0.53 8.03 -17.82
CA PHE A 257 0.72 7.77 -16.39
C PHE A 257 1.80 8.69 -15.79
N TYR A 258 2.98 8.76 -16.43
CA TYR A 258 4.10 9.59 -15.98
C TYR A 258 3.85 11.08 -16.16
N ASN A 259 3.26 11.49 -17.29
CA ASN A 259 2.93 12.90 -17.53
C ASN A 259 1.94 13.45 -16.49
N GLN A 260 1.15 12.58 -15.87
CA GLN A 260 0.15 12.94 -14.87
C GLN A 260 0.58 12.71 -13.42
N SER A 261 1.81 12.26 -13.15
CA SER A 261 2.26 11.92 -11.79
C SER A 261 1.36 10.89 -11.11
N SER A 262 0.90 9.90 -11.87
CA SER A 262 -0.13 8.96 -11.41
C SER A 262 0.40 7.94 -10.41
N VAL A 263 -0.53 7.37 -9.64
CA VAL A 263 -0.26 6.34 -8.63
C VAL A 263 -1.14 5.11 -8.88
N VAL A 264 -0.60 3.90 -8.73
CA VAL A 264 -1.37 2.66 -8.90
C VAL A 264 -1.00 1.60 -7.86
N ILE A 265 -1.99 0.91 -7.31
CA ILE A 265 -1.77 -0.28 -6.49
C ILE A 265 -2.32 -1.49 -7.27
N PHE A 266 -1.45 -2.38 -7.73
CA PHE A 266 -1.88 -3.58 -8.46
C PHE A 266 -2.48 -4.60 -7.49
N TYR A 267 -3.69 -5.05 -7.75
CA TYR A 267 -4.26 -6.22 -7.07
C TYR A 267 -3.74 -7.50 -7.75
N GLN A 268 -3.21 -8.45 -6.99
CA GLN A 268 -2.67 -9.70 -7.51
C GLN A 268 -2.88 -10.91 -6.60
N HIS A 269 -3.26 -12.06 -7.19
CA HIS A 269 -3.20 -13.39 -6.56
C HIS A 269 -1.98 -14.16 -7.08
N PHE A 270 -0.81 -13.94 -6.49
CA PHE A 270 0.40 -14.64 -6.94
C PHE A 270 0.43 -16.12 -6.55
N GLY A 271 -0.29 -16.52 -5.51
CA GLY A 271 -0.47 -17.93 -5.19
C GLY A 271 -1.28 -18.70 -6.24
N SER A 272 -2.03 -18.01 -7.11
CA SER A 272 -2.96 -18.64 -8.05
C SER A 272 -2.49 -18.55 -9.50
N PHE A 273 -2.75 -19.63 -10.23
CA PHE A 273 -2.53 -19.75 -11.67
C PHE A 273 -3.79 -20.32 -12.33
N TYR A 274 -4.22 -19.71 -13.43
CA TYR A 274 -5.40 -20.12 -14.17
C TYR A 274 -5.06 -21.13 -15.26
N VAL A 275 -5.72 -22.29 -15.23
CA VAL A 275 -5.61 -23.30 -16.28
C VAL A 275 -6.91 -23.33 -17.09
N ALA A 276 -6.81 -23.58 -18.40
CA ALA A 276 -7.98 -23.78 -19.24
C ALA A 276 -8.95 -24.78 -18.58
N ASN A 277 -10.25 -24.43 -18.51
CA ASN A 277 -11.35 -25.06 -17.75
C ASN A 277 -11.72 -24.42 -16.38
N ALA A 278 -11.32 -23.17 -16.12
CA ALA A 278 -11.77 -22.40 -14.95
C ALA A 278 -11.35 -22.97 -13.59
N LYS A 279 -10.27 -23.75 -13.54
CA LYS A 279 -9.70 -24.24 -12.29
C LYS A 279 -8.45 -23.45 -11.94
N ASN A 280 -8.47 -22.80 -10.79
CA ASN A 280 -7.27 -22.26 -10.16
C ASN A 280 -6.40 -23.42 -9.66
N ILE A 281 -5.12 -23.35 -9.96
CA ILE A 281 -4.09 -24.23 -9.39
C ILE A 281 -3.10 -23.38 -8.62
N PRO A 282 -2.44 -23.95 -7.59
CA PRO A 282 -1.37 -23.23 -6.90
C PRO A 282 -0.21 -22.96 -7.86
N THR A 283 0.36 -21.76 -7.75
CA THR A 283 1.63 -21.41 -8.37
C THR A 283 2.74 -22.28 -7.78
N THR A 284 3.66 -22.77 -8.61
CA THR A 284 4.85 -23.52 -8.17
C THR A 284 6.10 -22.97 -8.86
N LEU A 285 7.26 -23.17 -8.24
CA LEU A 285 8.53 -22.80 -8.89
C LEU A 285 8.74 -23.55 -10.20
N GLU A 286 8.31 -24.80 -10.31
CA GLU A 286 8.38 -25.57 -11.56
C GLU A 286 7.54 -24.93 -12.67
N LEU A 287 6.34 -24.45 -12.35
CA LEU A 287 5.46 -23.77 -13.30
C LEU A 287 6.09 -22.47 -13.80
N LEU A 288 6.67 -21.68 -12.89
CA LEU A 288 7.34 -20.44 -13.25
C LEU A 288 8.65 -20.68 -14.03
N LYS A 289 9.40 -21.76 -13.73
CA LYS A 289 10.56 -22.20 -14.56
C LYS A 289 10.14 -22.52 -15.98
N LYS A 290 8.99 -23.18 -16.15
CA LYS A 290 8.46 -23.55 -17.48
C LYS A 290 7.99 -22.33 -18.26
N PHE A 291 7.47 -21.32 -17.56
CA PHE A 291 6.91 -20.11 -18.17
C PHE A 291 7.52 -18.82 -17.59
N PRO A 292 8.83 -18.59 -17.80
CA PRO A 292 9.54 -17.46 -17.19
C PRO A 292 9.08 -16.10 -17.72
N PHE A 293 8.32 -16.07 -18.83
CA PHE A 293 7.75 -14.85 -19.36
C PHE A 293 6.74 -14.19 -18.41
N TYR A 294 6.14 -14.92 -17.46
CA TYR A 294 5.28 -14.29 -16.46
C TYR A 294 6.03 -13.40 -15.47
N LEU A 295 7.37 -13.45 -15.47
CA LEU A 295 8.22 -12.56 -14.66
C LEU A 295 8.50 -11.20 -15.35
N THR A 296 8.07 -10.99 -16.60
CA THR A 296 8.40 -9.76 -17.34
C THR A 296 7.81 -8.50 -16.73
N GLY A 297 6.63 -8.59 -16.09
CA GLY A 297 6.02 -7.45 -15.40
C GLY A 297 6.92 -6.90 -14.30
N PHE A 298 7.55 -7.76 -13.50
CA PHE A 298 8.49 -7.35 -12.45
C PHE A 298 9.75 -6.72 -13.01
N LYS A 299 10.27 -7.25 -14.12
CA LYS A 299 11.45 -6.69 -14.80
C LYS A 299 11.16 -5.29 -15.36
N PHE A 300 9.98 -5.09 -15.94
CA PHE A 300 9.54 -3.77 -16.38
C PHE A 300 9.53 -2.77 -15.21
N LEU A 301 8.94 -3.14 -14.07
CA LEU A 301 8.91 -2.28 -12.88
C LEU A 301 10.32 -1.93 -12.39
N LYS A 302 11.25 -2.90 -12.38
CA LYS A 302 12.65 -2.67 -12.04
C LYS A 302 13.31 -1.66 -12.99
N GLU A 303 13.19 -1.90 -14.29
CA GLU A 303 13.80 -1.02 -15.30
C GLU A 303 13.29 0.42 -15.18
N GLU A 304 12.00 0.62 -14.94
CA GLU A 304 11.42 1.95 -14.77
C GLU A 304 11.83 2.63 -13.46
N GLN A 305 12.08 1.84 -12.40
CA GLN A 305 12.65 2.34 -11.16
C GLN A 305 14.11 2.77 -11.31
N GLU A 306 14.94 1.98 -11.98
CA GLU A 306 16.35 2.30 -12.24
C GLU A 306 16.50 3.53 -13.13
N LYS A 307 15.57 3.74 -14.08
CA LYS A 307 15.51 4.96 -14.90
C LYS A 307 15.05 6.21 -14.12
N GLY A 308 14.57 6.03 -12.88
CA GLY A 308 13.96 7.11 -12.10
C GLY A 308 12.61 7.57 -12.61
N ASN A 309 11.88 6.75 -13.38
CA ASN A 309 10.53 7.06 -13.85
C ASN A 309 9.47 6.65 -12.82
N LEU A 310 9.60 5.46 -12.24
CA LEU A 310 8.58 4.86 -11.38
C LEU A 310 9.16 4.50 -10.02
N LEU A 311 8.52 4.92 -8.93
CA LEU A 311 8.88 4.47 -7.58
C LEU A 311 8.01 3.28 -7.20
N VAL A 312 8.62 2.12 -6.97
CA VAL A 312 7.92 0.92 -6.48
C VAL A 312 8.08 0.83 -4.97
N LEU A 313 6.97 0.76 -4.24
CA LEU A 313 6.94 0.70 -2.78
C LEU A 313 6.10 -0.47 -2.28
N LYS A 314 6.37 -0.87 -1.04
CA LYS A 314 5.44 -1.68 -0.26
C LYS A 314 4.10 -0.95 -0.17
N THR A 315 3.00 -1.70 -0.19
CA THR A 315 1.65 -1.13 -0.18
C THR A 315 1.46 -0.17 1.00
N SER A 316 1.86 -0.59 2.20
CA SER A 316 1.81 0.25 3.41
C SER A 316 2.61 1.55 3.31
N LYS A 317 3.81 1.53 2.70
CA LYS A 317 4.64 2.73 2.52
C LYS A 317 4.02 3.70 1.52
N LEU A 318 3.49 3.18 0.41
CA LEU A 318 2.78 4.00 -0.57
C LEU A 318 1.56 4.66 0.06
N LEU A 319 0.74 3.91 0.82
CA LEU A 319 -0.44 4.43 1.49
C LEU A 319 -0.08 5.47 2.57
N ARG A 320 0.99 5.24 3.35
CA ARG A 320 1.52 6.24 4.29
C ARG A 320 1.93 7.52 3.58
N TYR A 321 2.62 7.42 2.44
CA TYR A 321 2.99 8.58 1.64
C TYR A 321 1.75 9.33 1.13
N CYS A 322 0.74 8.61 0.64
CA CYS A 322 -0.52 9.22 0.19
C CYS A 322 -1.20 9.99 1.34
N LYS A 323 -1.28 9.37 2.53
CA LYS A 323 -1.82 10.02 3.74
C LYS A 323 -1.03 11.27 4.12
N MET A 324 0.30 11.19 4.11
CA MET A 324 1.18 12.34 4.35
C MET A 324 0.90 13.47 3.36
N TYR A 325 0.89 13.18 2.06
CA TYR A 325 0.64 14.18 1.02
C TYR A 325 -0.74 14.85 1.20
N MET A 326 -1.80 14.06 1.41
CA MET A 326 -3.17 14.57 1.53
C MET A 326 -3.38 15.40 2.80
N SER A 327 -2.67 15.08 3.88
CA SER A 327 -2.80 15.75 5.18
C SER A 327 -1.85 16.93 5.38
N THR A 328 -0.92 17.17 4.44
CA THR A 328 0.14 18.18 4.58
C THR A 328 -0.11 19.41 3.70
N LYS A 329 0.15 20.59 4.27
CA LYS A 329 0.20 21.87 3.57
C LYS A 329 1.54 22.53 3.81
N VAL A 330 2.06 23.24 2.81
CA VAL A 330 3.30 24.02 2.93
C VAL A 330 2.99 25.48 2.63
N GLU A 331 3.41 26.35 3.54
CA GLU A 331 3.42 27.80 3.36
C GLU A 331 4.85 28.29 3.16
N SER A 332 5.03 29.23 2.23
CA SER A 332 6.34 29.78 1.89
C SER A 332 6.36 31.29 2.09
N ILE A 333 7.41 31.79 2.73
CA ILE A 333 7.63 33.21 2.98
C ILE A 333 9.07 33.56 2.57
N LEU A 334 9.21 34.46 1.60
CA LEU A 334 10.49 35.04 1.21
C LEU A 334 10.64 36.43 1.84
N LYS A 335 11.62 36.60 2.72
CA LYS A 335 11.95 37.89 3.34
C LYS A 335 13.46 37.99 3.50
N ASP A 336 14.04 39.16 3.24
CA ASP A 336 15.47 39.44 3.45
C ASP A 336 16.41 38.38 2.82
N ASN A 337 16.12 37.97 1.59
CA ASN A 337 16.86 36.94 0.83
C ASN A 337 16.88 35.54 1.49
N LYS A 338 15.87 35.26 2.32
CA LYS A 338 15.68 34.00 3.01
C LYS A 338 14.27 33.46 2.76
N LEU A 339 14.19 32.25 2.23
CA LEU A 339 12.95 31.49 2.06
C LEU A 339 12.72 30.62 3.29
N THR A 340 11.59 30.82 3.95
CA THR A 340 11.13 29.98 5.05
C THR A 340 9.92 29.18 4.60
N LEU A 341 10.01 27.87 4.75
CA LEU A 341 8.93 26.91 4.52
C LEU A 341 8.35 26.48 5.87
N SER A 342 7.03 26.63 6.02
CA SER A 342 6.29 26.18 7.19
C SER A 342 5.37 25.05 6.78
N ILE A 343 5.64 23.87 7.31
CA ILE A 343 4.84 22.67 7.12
C ILE A 343 3.74 22.63 8.18
N HIS A 344 2.53 22.45 7.70
CA HIS A 344 1.34 22.25 8.49
C HIS A 344 0.76 20.88 8.17
N ASN A 345 0.26 20.19 9.20
CA ASN A 345 -0.43 18.92 9.01
C ASN A 345 -1.74 18.94 9.81
N TYR A 346 -2.80 18.37 9.25
CA TYR A 346 -4.12 18.31 9.92
C TYR A 346 -4.14 17.34 11.10
N GLU A 347 -3.18 16.41 11.14
CA GLU A 347 -2.95 15.47 12.23
C GLU A 347 -1.77 15.96 13.11
N THR A 348 -1.74 15.49 14.36
CA THR A 348 -0.59 15.76 15.24
C THR A 348 0.51 14.76 14.93
N ILE A 349 1.63 15.28 14.39
CA ILE A 349 2.79 14.48 14.03
C ILE A 349 3.84 14.59 15.13
N GLU A 350 4.14 13.47 15.79
CA GLU A 350 5.16 13.39 16.83
C GLU A 350 6.54 13.05 16.26
N ASP A 351 6.59 12.05 15.37
CA ASP A 351 7.80 11.62 14.68
C ASP A 351 7.95 12.35 13.34
N MET A 352 9.02 13.12 13.19
CA MET A 352 9.30 13.90 11.98
C MET A 352 9.65 13.01 10.77
N SER A 353 10.01 11.74 10.98
CA SER A 353 10.16 10.76 9.89
C SER A 353 8.88 10.56 9.09
N PHE A 354 7.72 10.97 9.64
CA PHE A 354 6.46 11.05 8.92
C PHE A 354 6.60 11.80 7.59
N PHE A 355 7.42 12.86 7.57
CA PHE A 355 7.62 13.73 6.42
C PHE A 355 8.67 13.25 5.42
N ASP A 356 9.37 12.14 5.70
CA ASP A 356 10.45 11.63 4.84
C ASP A 356 9.93 11.32 3.42
N GLY A 357 10.65 11.83 2.42
CA GLY A 357 10.30 11.70 1.01
C GLY A 357 9.33 12.77 0.49
N LEU A 358 8.75 13.62 1.34
CA LEU A 358 7.94 14.76 0.88
C LEU A 358 8.80 15.71 0.05
N THR A 359 8.44 15.91 -1.21
CA THR A 359 9.16 16.81 -2.11
C THR A 359 8.42 18.14 -2.25
N ILE A 360 9.14 19.25 -2.01
CA ILE A 360 8.58 20.61 -2.01
C ILE A 360 9.31 21.43 -3.07
N TYR A 361 8.55 22.07 -3.96
CA TYR A 361 9.07 23.01 -4.95
C TYR A 361 9.65 24.26 -4.28
N VAL A 362 10.86 24.63 -4.69
CA VAL A 362 11.54 25.83 -4.22
C VAL A 362 12.09 26.59 -5.43
N GLU A 363 11.61 27.81 -5.64
CA GLU A 363 12.13 28.65 -6.72
C GLU A 363 13.52 29.19 -6.33
N ASN A 364 14.49 29.03 -7.23
CA ASN A 364 15.75 29.77 -7.22
C ASN A 364 16.58 29.72 -5.92
N TYR A 365 16.68 28.53 -5.29
CA TYR A 365 17.37 28.35 -4.01
C TYR A 365 18.87 28.66 -4.02
N LYS A 366 19.51 28.71 -5.20
CA LYS A 366 20.98 28.84 -5.32
C LYS A 366 21.56 30.12 -4.72
N ASN A 367 20.73 31.16 -4.51
CA ASN A 367 21.16 32.46 -4.01
C ASN A 367 20.39 32.92 -2.76
N ILE A 368 19.57 32.06 -2.15
CA ILE A 368 18.74 32.41 -0.99
C ILE A 368 18.95 31.39 0.13
N ALA A 369 18.96 31.85 1.38
CA ALA A 369 18.99 30.94 2.51
C ALA A 369 17.62 30.23 2.63
N LEU A 370 17.61 28.90 2.78
CA LEU A 370 16.37 28.11 2.89
C LEU A 370 16.27 27.46 4.26
N GLN A 371 15.10 27.58 4.89
CA GLN A 371 14.78 26.86 6.12
C GLN A 371 13.39 26.23 6.01
N CYS A 372 13.21 25.09 6.66
CA CYS A 372 11.96 24.34 6.67
C CYS A 372 11.60 23.96 8.10
N PHE A 373 10.34 24.15 8.51
CA PHE A 373 9.89 23.93 9.88
C PHE A 373 8.55 23.22 9.95
N TYR A 374 8.33 22.42 10.99
CA TYR A 374 7.01 21.95 11.44
C TYR A 374 6.82 22.30 12.92
N LYS A 375 5.80 23.09 13.27
CA LYS A 375 5.54 23.57 14.66
C LYS A 375 6.82 24.06 15.35
N ASP A 376 7.53 24.98 14.70
CA ASP A 376 8.81 25.56 15.12
C ASP A 376 10.01 24.60 15.16
N LYS A 377 9.79 23.29 14.90
CA LYS A 377 10.87 22.32 14.79
C LYS A 377 11.47 22.35 13.38
N PRO A 378 12.77 22.62 13.25
CA PRO A 378 13.48 22.58 11.98
C PRO A 378 13.48 21.16 11.39
N LEU A 379 13.21 21.08 10.09
CA LEU A 379 13.23 19.85 9.31
C LEU A 379 14.46 19.81 8.42
N LYS A 380 15.07 18.63 8.35
CA LYS A 380 16.20 18.33 7.48
C LYS A 380 15.72 18.02 6.07
N PHE A 381 16.48 18.46 5.09
CA PHE A 381 16.18 18.22 3.68
C PHE A 381 17.44 18.14 2.82
N ILE A 382 17.27 17.57 1.63
CA ILE A 382 18.26 17.54 0.56
C ILE A 382 17.78 18.40 -0.61
N TYR A 383 18.71 19.02 -1.33
CA TYR A 383 18.42 19.78 -2.54
C TYR A 383 18.36 18.84 -3.74
N ASN A 384 17.29 18.93 -4.51
CA ASN A 384 17.13 18.19 -5.76
C ASN A 384 17.55 19.04 -6.96
N GLY A 385 17.91 18.35 -8.04
CA GLY A 385 18.13 18.97 -9.34
C GLY A 385 16.83 19.47 -9.99
N LEU A 386 16.96 19.90 -11.25
CA LEU A 386 15.80 20.22 -12.08
C LEU A 386 15.01 18.94 -12.37
N ASP A 387 13.70 18.99 -12.16
CA ASP A 387 12.80 17.92 -12.62
C ASP A 387 12.52 18.04 -14.14
N ALA A 388 11.73 17.10 -14.68
CA ALA A 388 11.32 17.11 -16.09
C ALA A 388 10.55 18.37 -16.52
N ARG A 389 10.08 19.20 -15.57
CA ARG A 389 9.40 20.48 -15.80
C ARG A 389 10.35 21.68 -15.63
N GLY A 390 11.64 21.44 -15.39
CA GLY A 390 12.62 22.49 -15.15
C GLY A 390 12.46 23.19 -13.81
N LYS A 391 11.86 22.53 -12.80
CA LYS A 391 11.68 23.08 -11.46
C LYS A 391 12.64 22.45 -10.46
N TYR A 392 13.18 23.29 -9.59
CA TYR A 392 13.96 22.87 -8.43
C TYR A 392 13.07 22.49 -7.25
N SER A 393 13.54 21.57 -6.43
CA SER A 393 12.82 21.15 -5.22
C SER A 393 13.79 20.77 -4.10
N ILE A 394 13.25 20.63 -2.91
CA ILE A 394 13.89 19.91 -1.81
C ILE A 394 13.11 18.64 -1.51
N THR A 395 13.77 17.63 -0.96
CA THR A 395 13.12 16.45 -0.37
C THR A 395 13.44 16.41 1.11
N LEU A 396 12.41 16.27 1.93
CA LEU A 396 12.59 16.12 3.37
C LEU A 396 13.19 14.74 3.66
N ASP A 397 14.24 14.72 4.47
CA ASP A 397 14.94 13.50 4.85
C ASP A 397 15.54 13.70 6.25
N SER A 398 14.91 13.05 7.24
CA SER A 398 15.32 13.08 8.64
C SER A 398 16.72 12.49 8.88
N LYS A 399 17.20 11.61 7.99
CA LYS A 399 18.48 10.89 8.12
C LYS A 399 19.62 11.59 7.40
N GLN A 400 19.39 12.11 6.19
CA GLN A 400 20.46 12.61 5.31
C GLN A 400 20.45 14.12 5.08
N GLY A 401 19.43 14.86 5.54
CA GLY A 401 19.35 16.29 5.27
C GLY A 401 20.28 17.15 6.13
N GLU A 402 20.73 18.26 5.55
CA GLU A 402 21.53 19.26 6.25
C GLU A 402 20.65 20.16 7.13
N TYR A 403 21.18 20.56 8.28
CA TYR A 403 20.55 21.55 9.16
C TYR A 403 21.21 22.91 8.90
N TYR A 404 20.51 23.82 8.24
CA TYR A 404 20.94 25.23 8.18
C TYR A 404 20.25 26.05 9.26
N GLY A 405 20.76 25.92 10.48
CA GLY A 405 20.57 26.91 11.53
C GLY A 405 21.33 28.18 11.19
N MET A 406 20.68 29.32 11.34
CA MET A 406 21.32 30.63 11.18
C MET A 406 22.54 30.75 12.11
N GLY A 407 23.62 31.29 11.57
CA GLY A 407 24.58 32.06 12.37
C GLY A 407 24.00 33.38 12.84
#